data_AF-I0YV90-F1
#
_entry.id   AF-I0YV90-F1
#
_cell.length_a   1.000
_cell.length_b   1.000
_cell.length_c   1.000
_cell.angle_alpha   90.00
_cell.angle_beta   90.00
_cell.angle_gamma   90.00
#
_symmetry.space_group_name_H-M   'P 1'
#
loop_
_entity.id
_entity.type
_entity.pdbx_description
1 polymer ?
#
loop_
_entity_poly.entity_id
_entity_poly.type
_entity_poly.pdbx_seq_one_letter_code
_entity_poly.pdbx_strand_id
1 'polypeptide(L)'
;MELREQKPPIFTNRDCIQKTFLDKGLPYISSLALENTRALAGIIHWNHQHGIRFFRLSSNILPWCTEYDLEQLPDYAAIADELAFAGKLARAYDQRLTFHPPHFIKLGAEDGPLVDRSIKELEVHSQVLDLMGYTPSHENKVNIHVGGVYGDKEATLQRFAANFRRLSPGCQKRLTVENDDIPNSYSMQDLLPLHDKTGIPLVFDFHHQKFCPGTWTTKEAVHAAIATWPEGVRPVVHWSESQEGRKPHAHSDYVSGPMELYGLEDKVDVMIEAKCKERALLRFREAQAAGPTPDMQLAVKFL
;
A
#
# COMPACT_ATOMS: atom_id res chain seq x y z
N MET A 1 11.81 -2.85 -21.89
CA MET A 1 12.97 -3.16 -21.02
C MET A 1 12.54 -2.97 -19.58
N GLU A 2 12.82 -3.94 -18.71
CA GLU A 2 12.38 -3.94 -17.31
C GLU A 2 13.05 -2.81 -16.51
N LEU A 3 12.38 -2.27 -15.49
CA LEU A 3 12.84 -1.08 -14.73
C LEU A 3 14.21 -1.28 -14.09
N ARG A 4 14.47 -2.45 -13.49
CA ARG A 4 15.76 -2.76 -12.86
C ARG A 4 16.86 -3.19 -13.83
N GLU A 5 16.51 -3.53 -15.05
CA GLU A 5 17.47 -3.91 -16.10
C GLU A 5 17.92 -2.71 -16.94
N GLN A 6 17.27 -1.55 -16.78
CA GLN A 6 17.69 -0.32 -17.42
C GLN A 6 19.07 0.13 -16.91
N LYS A 7 19.75 0.95 -17.71
CA LYS A 7 21.06 1.53 -17.36
C LYS A 7 20.94 3.06 -17.35
N PRO A 8 20.91 3.71 -16.16
CA PRO A 8 20.96 3.13 -14.81
C PRO A 8 19.65 2.43 -14.40
N PRO A 9 19.68 1.54 -13.38
CA PRO A 9 18.49 0.84 -12.90
C PRO A 9 17.53 1.81 -12.20
N ILE A 10 16.22 1.63 -12.44
CA ILE A 10 15.15 2.46 -11.88
C ILE A 10 14.45 1.69 -10.74
N PHE A 11 14.47 2.25 -9.53
CA PHE A 11 13.79 1.75 -8.34
C PHE A 11 13.72 2.86 -7.27
N THR A 12 12.86 2.70 -6.26
CA THR A 12 12.49 3.74 -5.28
C THR A 12 12.69 3.30 -3.83
N ASN A 13 13.40 2.20 -3.58
CA ASN A 13 13.67 1.66 -2.24
C ASN A 13 15.15 1.60 -1.84
N ARG A 14 15.97 2.57 -2.25
CA ARG A 14 17.31 2.72 -1.67
C ARG A 14 17.17 2.99 -0.18
N ASP A 15 17.97 2.31 0.63
CA ASP A 15 17.93 2.38 2.09
C ASP A 15 19.32 2.00 2.65
N CYS A 16 19.51 2.10 3.96
CA CYS A 16 20.70 1.65 4.66
C CYS A 16 20.38 1.04 6.02
N ILE A 17 21.30 0.23 6.55
CA ILE A 17 21.18 -0.33 7.90
C ILE A 17 21.38 0.76 8.97
N GLN A 18 20.90 0.50 10.20
CA GLN A 18 20.97 1.43 11.32
C GLN A 18 22.38 1.95 11.58
N LYS A 19 23.40 1.08 11.49
CA LYS A 19 24.80 1.48 11.66
C LYS A 19 25.19 2.58 10.67
N THR A 20 24.85 2.42 9.40
CA THR A 20 25.16 3.42 8.37
C THR A 20 24.39 4.71 8.59
N PHE A 21 23.13 4.64 9.03
CA PHE A 21 22.35 5.81 9.42
C PHE A 21 23.04 6.59 10.55
N LEU A 22 23.44 5.90 11.63
CA LEU A 22 24.12 6.53 12.77
C LEU A 22 25.50 7.09 12.39
N ASP A 23 26.24 6.40 11.52
CA ASP A 23 27.59 6.81 11.10
C ASP A 23 27.56 8.00 10.11
N LYS A 24 26.61 8.04 9.17
CA LYS A 24 26.58 9.02 8.08
C LYS A 24 25.54 10.14 8.27
N GLY A 25 24.54 9.94 9.12
CA GLY A 25 23.50 10.92 9.45
C GLY A 25 22.60 11.34 8.30
N LEU A 26 21.86 12.44 8.54
CA LEU A 26 20.87 12.98 7.62
C LEU A 26 21.38 13.34 6.21
N PRO A 27 22.63 13.83 6.00
CA PRO A 27 23.12 14.10 4.64
C PRO A 27 23.09 12.87 3.73
N TYR A 28 23.42 11.68 4.26
CA TYR A 28 23.37 10.46 3.48
C TYR A 28 21.93 9.99 3.25
N ILE A 29 21.06 10.06 4.26
CA ILE A 29 19.64 9.73 4.11
C ILE A 29 18.97 10.65 3.07
N SER A 30 19.29 11.95 3.12
CA SER A 30 18.85 12.95 2.16
C SER A 30 19.23 12.59 0.74
N SER A 31 20.49 12.16 0.51
CA SER A 31 20.91 11.71 -0.82
C SER A 31 20.14 10.47 -1.32
N LEU A 32 19.86 9.50 -0.43
CA LEU A 32 19.09 8.30 -0.79
C LEU A 32 17.63 8.64 -1.11
N ALA A 33 17.02 9.50 -0.29
CA ALA A 33 15.67 10.01 -0.50
C ALA A 33 15.55 10.74 -1.84
N LEU A 34 16.50 11.64 -2.14
CA LEU A 34 16.55 12.37 -3.41
C LEU A 34 16.72 11.43 -4.63
N GLU A 35 17.57 10.40 -4.52
CA GLU A 35 17.69 9.40 -5.57
C GLU A 35 16.39 8.58 -5.77
N ASN A 36 15.70 8.23 -4.68
CA ASN A 36 14.43 7.53 -4.75
C ASN A 36 13.34 8.39 -5.39
N THR A 37 13.21 9.66 -5.01
CA THR A 37 12.17 10.54 -5.56
C THR A 37 12.43 10.88 -7.04
N ARG A 38 13.70 11.06 -7.44
CA ARG A 38 14.08 11.19 -8.86
C ARG A 38 13.69 9.99 -9.70
N ALA A 39 13.90 8.79 -9.18
CA ALA A 39 13.59 7.56 -9.90
C ALA A 39 12.07 7.35 -10.10
N LEU A 40 11.23 7.97 -9.26
CA LEU A 40 9.78 7.78 -9.30
C LEU A 40 9.15 8.22 -10.62
N ALA A 41 9.60 9.35 -11.19
CA ALA A 41 9.11 9.82 -12.49
C ALA A 41 9.36 8.80 -13.61
N GLY A 42 10.49 8.08 -13.55
CA GLY A 42 10.83 7.00 -14.47
C GLY A 42 9.85 5.82 -14.36
N ILE A 43 9.47 5.42 -13.15
CA ILE A 43 8.46 4.37 -12.92
C ILE A 43 7.10 4.80 -13.46
N ILE A 44 6.66 6.02 -13.16
CA ILE A 44 5.39 6.58 -13.61
C ILE A 44 5.32 6.61 -15.15
N HIS A 45 6.39 7.08 -15.80
CA HIS A 45 6.45 7.11 -17.26
C HIS A 45 6.45 5.70 -17.86
N TRP A 46 7.21 4.77 -17.29
CA TRP A 46 7.23 3.38 -17.73
C TRP A 46 5.85 2.72 -17.58
N ASN A 47 5.16 2.97 -16.46
CA ASN A 47 3.80 2.50 -16.24
C ASN A 47 2.83 2.98 -17.32
N HIS A 48 2.93 4.26 -17.69
CA HIS A 48 2.13 4.83 -18.77
C HIS A 48 2.39 4.13 -20.11
N GLN A 49 3.66 3.88 -20.45
CA GLN A 49 4.04 3.14 -21.66
C GLN A 49 3.50 1.70 -21.72
N HIS A 50 3.20 1.09 -20.56
CA HIS A 50 2.70 -0.27 -20.46
C HIS A 50 1.21 -0.34 -20.06
N GLY A 51 0.49 0.80 -20.10
CA GLY A 51 -0.93 0.85 -19.74
C GLY A 51 -1.21 0.42 -18.29
N ILE A 52 -0.31 0.74 -17.36
CA ILE A 52 -0.47 0.50 -15.93
C ILE A 52 -0.93 1.81 -15.29
N ARG A 53 -2.14 1.79 -14.74
CA ARG A 53 -2.80 2.96 -14.14
C ARG A 53 -2.91 2.92 -12.62
N PHE A 54 -2.51 1.83 -11.99
CA PHE A 54 -2.54 1.71 -10.55
C PHE A 54 -1.24 1.08 -10.06
N PHE A 55 -0.58 1.71 -9.08
CA PHE A 55 0.56 1.10 -8.43
C PHE A 55 0.78 1.56 -6.99
N ARG A 56 1.55 0.75 -6.26
CA ARG A 56 1.95 1.02 -4.88
C ARG A 56 3.35 1.61 -4.83
N LEU A 57 3.47 2.79 -4.25
CA LEU A 57 4.72 3.48 -3.94
C LEU A 57 5.51 2.71 -2.87
N SER A 58 6.83 2.82 -2.92
CA SER A 58 7.70 2.20 -1.91
C SER A 58 7.67 3.00 -0.61
N SER A 59 7.41 2.36 0.52
CA SER A 59 7.51 3.01 1.84
C SER A 59 8.94 3.44 2.19
N ASN A 60 9.93 2.87 1.52
CA ASN A 60 11.34 3.28 1.65
C ASN A 60 11.70 4.46 0.75
N ILE A 61 10.73 5.12 0.10
CA ILE A 61 10.99 6.34 -0.69
C ILE A 61 11.67 7.42 0.16
N LEU A 62 11.31 7.49 1.44
CA LEU A 62 11.99 8.25 2.48
C LEU A 62 12.56 7.28 3.54
N PRO A 63 13.84 6.89 3.44
CA PRO A 63 14.44 5.95 4.39
C PRO A 63 14.43 6.51 5.81
N TRP A 64 14.18 5.67 6.82
CA TRP A 64 14.23 6.07 8.24
C TRP A 64 13.30 7.23 8.62
N CYS A 65 12.16 7.38 7.92
CA CYS A 65 11.32 8.58 8.04
C CYS A 65 10.71 8.86 9.42
N THR A 66 10.78 7.91 10.36
CA THR A 66 10.38 8.13 11.76
C THR A 66 11.44 8.85 12.60
N GLU A 67 12.68 8.93 12.11
CA GLU A 67 13.82 9.45 12.87
C GLU A 67 14.08 10.95 12.62
N TYR A 68 13.32 11.59 11.74
CA TYR A 68 13.48 12.99 11.37
C TYR A 68 12.18 13.63 10.86
N ASP A 69 12.17 14.96 10.77
CA ASP A 69 11.19 15.72 9.98
C ASP A 69 11.76 15.97 8.58
N LEU A 70 10.94 15.87 7.53
CA LEU A 70 11.41 15.95 6.14
C LEU A 70 12.22 17.22 5.88
N GLU A 71 11.82 18.33 6.49
CA GLU A 71 12.43 19.65 6.40
C GLU A 71 13.87 19.69 6.97
N GLN A 72 14.27 18.69 7.75
CA GLN A 72 15.63 18.55 8.28
C GLN A 72 16.60 17.95 7.25
N LEU A 73 16.11 17.35 6.16
CA LEU A 73 16.96 16.81 5.11
C LEU A 73 17.63 17.93 4.32
N PRO A 74 18.97 17.93 4.15
CA PRO A 74 19.66 18.95 3.35
C PRO A 74 19.12 19.16 1.93
N ASP A 75 18.61 18.12 1.29
CA ASP A 75 18.04 18.16 -0.06
C ASP A 75 16.51 18.28 -0.06
N TYR A 76 15.88 18.67 1.06
CA TYR A 76 14.42 18.73 1.19
C TYR A 76 13.72 19.46 0.03
N ALA A 77 14.22 20.64 -0.36
CA ALA A 77 13.65 21.41 -1.47
C ALA A 77 13.66 20.62 -2.79
N ALA A 78 14.79 19.97 -3.11
CA ALA A 78 14.90 19.15 -4.30
C ALA A 78 14.01 17.89 -4.21
N ILE A 79 13.93 17.26 -3.04
CA ILE A 79 13.03 16.12 -2.80
C ILE A 79 11.57 16.52 -3.05
N ALA A 80 11.14 17.68 -2.53
CA ALA A 80 9.80 18.21 -2.73
C ALA A 80 9.51 18.51 -4.20
N ASP A 81 10.45 19.11 -4.93
CA ASP A 81 10.32 19.40 -6.36
C ASP A 81 10.17 18.12 -7.20
N GLU A 82 10.96 17.09 -6.91
CA GLU A 82 10.91 15.79 -7.60
C GLU A 82 9.60 15.06 -7.32
N LEU A 83 9.10 15.10 -6.08
CA LEU A 83 7.78 14.55 -5.73
C LEU A 83 6.65 15.30 -6.43
N ALA A 84 6.69 16.64 -6.44
CA ALA A 84 5.70 17.46 -7.13
C ALA A 84 5.67 17.18 -8.64
N PHE A 85 6.85 17.03 -9.26
CA PHE A 85 6.98 16.65 -10.66
C PHE A 85 6.41 15.25 -10.93
N ALA A 86 6.80 14.26 -10.13
CA ALA A 86 6.28 12.89 -10.23
C ALA A 86 4.76 12.86 -10.08
N GLY A 87 4.20 13.53 -9.09
CA GLY A 87 2.75 13.59 -8.88
C GLY A 87 2.02 14.29 -10.02
N LYS A 88 2.56 15.39 -10.57
CA LYS A 88 2.01 16.03 -11.78
C LYS A 88 1.95 15.06 -12.95
N LEU A 89 3.01 14.28 -13.15
CA LEU A 89 3.09 13.28 -14.22
C LEU A 89 2.07 12.15 -14.01
N ALA A 90 1.98 11.61 -12.78
CA ALA A 90 1.03 10.56 -12.45
C ALA A 90 -0.42 10.98 -12.68
N ARG A 91 -0.80 12.19 -12.26
CA ARG A 91 -2.14 12.74 -12.54
C ARG A 91 -2.40 12.95 -14.02
N ALA A 92 -1.40 13.42 -14.78
CA ALA A 92 -1.53 13.58 -16.23
C ALA A 92 -1.72 12.24 -16.96
N TYR A 93 -1.20 11.15 -16.41
CA TYR A 93 -1.34 9.79 -16.94
C TYR A 93 -2.47 8.98 -16.32
N ASP A 94 -3.35 9.61 -15.53
CA ASP A 94 -4.47 8.94 -14.86
C ASP A 94 -3.99 7.74 -14.00
N GLN A 95 -2.90 7.94 -13.25
CA GLN A 95 -2.33 6.94 -12.36
C GLN A 95 -2.77 7.14 -10.92
N ARG A 96 -3.40 6.10 -10.36
CA ARG A 96 -3.72 5.94 -8.95
C ARG A 96 -2.48 5.46 -8.19
N LEU A 97 -2.10 6.20 -7.14
CA LEU A 97 -0.92 5.92 -6.32
C LEU A 97 -1.34 5.64 -4.88
N THR A 98 -0.79 4.59 -4.29
CA THR A 98 -1.10 4.19 -2.91
C THR A 98 0.15 3.79 -2.16
N PHE A 99 0.04 3.72 -0.83
CA PHE A 99 1.04 3.11 0.03
C PHE A 99 0.49 1.89 0.76
N HIS A 100 1.41 1.02 1.17
CA HIS A 100 1.16 0.03 2.21
C HIS A 100 2.41 -0.06 3.09
N PRO A 101 2.48 0.78 4.15
CA PRO A 101 3.58 0.79 5.11
C PRO A 101 3.83 -0.59 5.74
N PRO A 102 5.02 -0.84 6.29
CA PRO A 102 5.38 -2.15 6.80
C PRO A 102 4.49 -2.57 7.99
N HIS A 103 4.52 -3.87 8.30
CA HIS A 103 3.76 -4.48 9.39
C HIS A 103 4.10 -3.95 10.81
N PHE A 104 5.07 -3.04 10.93
CA PHE A 104 5.46 -2.37 12.18
C PHE A 104 4.52 -1.25 12.60
N ILE A 105 3.61 -0.78 11.71
CA ILE A 105 2.54 0.14 12.09
C ILE A 105 1.55 -0.59 13.00
N LYS A 106 1.42 -0.14 14.26
CA LYS A 106 0.60 -0.78 15.30
C LYS A 106 -0.25 0.26 16.05
N LEU A 107 -1.28 0.79 15.41
CA LEU A 107 -2.22 1.73 16.05
C LEU A 107 -3.04 1.10 17.18
N GLY A 108 -3.20 -0.23 17.20
CA GLY A 108 -3.88 -0.98 18.27
C GLY A 108 -2.99 -1.36 19.47
N ALA A 109 -1.69 -1.03 19.43
CA ALA A 109 -0.76 -1.39 20.49
C ALA A 109 -1.04 -0.69 21.82
N GLU A 110 -0.62 -1.33 22.91
CA GLU A 110 -0.64 -0.75 24.27
C GLU A 110 0.58 0.13 24.55
N ASP A 111 1.68 -0.07 23.81
CA ASP A 111 2.92 0.70 23.96
C ASP A 111 2.81 2.07 23.29
N GLY A 112 2.74 3.13 24.09
CA GLY A 112 2.62 4.52 23.63
C GLY A 112 3.71 4.93 22.62
N PRO A 113 5.01 4.70 22.90
CA PRO A 113 6.08 5.01 21.95
C PRO A 113 5.97 4.29 20.59
N LEU A 114 5.52 3.03 20.56
CA LEU A 114 5.24 2.32 19.31
C LEU A 114 4.06 2.93 18.55
N VAL A 115 3.01 3.35 19.25
CA VAL A 115 1.87 4.05 18.64
C VAL A 115 2.30 5.39 18.06
N ASP A 116 3.12 6.16 18.79
CA ASP A 116 3.60 7.47 18.33
C ASP A 116 4.46 7.36 17.08
N ARG A 117 5.35 6.35 17.01
CA ARG A 117 6.10 6.04 15.78
C ARG A 117 5.19 5.60 14.63
N SER A 118 4.16 4.80 14.92
CA SER A 118 3.17 4.38 13.92
C SER A 118 2.43 5.57 13.33
N ILE A 119 2.02 6.52 14.18
CA ILE A 119 1.39 7.78 13.75
C ILE A 119 2.36 8.59 12.90
N LYS A 120 3.60 8.80 13.36
CA LYS A 120 4.62 9.56 12.62
C LYS A 120 4.84 8.99 11.22
N GLU A 121 4.96 7.68 11.09
CA GLU A 121 5.16 7.06 9.78
C GLU A 121 3.94 7.23 8.86
N LEU A 122 2.72 7.08 9.38
CA LEU A 122 1.50 7.32 8.62
C LEU A 122 1.38 8.78 8.15
N GLU A 123 1.75 9.73 9.00
CA GLU A 123 1.80 11.16 8.63
C GLU A 123 2.82 11.41 7.53
N VAL A 124 4.01 10.78 7.58
CA VAL A 124 5.00 10.95 6.50
C VAL A 124 4.47 10.42 5.17
N HIS A 125 3.84 9.24 5.15
CA HIS A 125 3.25 8.70 3.92
C HIS A 125 2.15 9.62 3.36
N SER A 126 1.35 10.23 4.25
CA SER A 126 0.37 11.25 3.90
C SER A 126 1.04 12.51 3.33
N GLN A 127 2.11 13.00 3.98
CA GLN A 127 2.87 14.18 3.56
C GLN A 127 3.53 13.99 2.19
N VAL A 128 4.04 12.79 1.88
CA VAL A 128 4.57 12.47 0.54
C VAL A 128 3.49 12.67 -0.53
N LEU A 129 2.26 12.20 -0.28
CA LEU A 129 1.15 12.38 -1.22
C LEU A 129 0.73 13.85 -1.34
N ASP A 130 0.82 14.63 -0.25
CA ASP A 130 0.60 16.08 -0.28
C ASP A 130 1.65 16.80 -1.13
N LEU A 131 2.95 16.48 -0.96
CA LEU A 131 4.04 17.02 -1.77
C LEU A 131 3.93 16.65 -3.24
N MET A 132 3.40 15.46 -3.54
CA MET A 132 3.07 15.06 -4.90
C MET A 132 1.89 15.88 -5.48
N GLY A 133 1.13 16.60 -4.66
CA GLY A 133 0.00 17.44 -5.08
C GLY A 133 -1.33 16.69 -5.14
N TYR A 134 -1.49 15.61 -4.38
CA TYR A 134 -2.77 14.91 -4.25
C TYR A 134 -3.61 15.52 -3.14
N THR A 135 -4.89 15.78 -3.43
CA THR A 135 -5.87 16.07 -2.37
C THR A 135 -6.13 14.81 -1.54
N PRO A 136 -6.14 14.88 -0.20
CA PRO A 136 -6.38 13.71 0.64
C PRO A 136 -7.71 13.02 0.34
N SER A 137 -7.65 11.74 -0.03
CA SER A 137 -8.82 10.89 -0.26
C SER A 137 -8.42 9.41 -0.26
N HIS A 138 -9.40 8.51 -0.14
CA HIS A 138 -9.17 7.07 -0.23
C HIS A 138 -8.77 6.61 -1.65
N GLU A 139 -8.82 7.51 -2.65
CA GLU A 139 -8.22 7.28 -3.97
C GLU A 139 -6.69 7.13 -3.85
N ASN A 140 -6.05 7.95 -3.00
CA ASN A 140 -4.62 7.90 -2.68
C ASN A 140 -4.36 7.24 -1.32
N LYS A 141 -4.91 6.03 -1.14
CA LYS A 141 -4.91 5.35 0.15
C LYS A 141 -3.52 5.01 0.71
N VAL A 142 -3.44 5.04 2.03
CA VAL A 142 -2.37 4.44 2.84
C VAL A 142 -2.97 3.23 3.55
N ASN A 143 -2.63 2.03 3.11
CA ASN A 143 -3.21 0.80 3.61
C ASN A 143 -2.39 0.19 4.75
N ILE A 144 -3.04 -0.30 5.80
CA ILE A 144 -2.38 -1.03 6.89
C ILE A 144 -3.22 -2.20 7.38
N HIS A 145 -2.60 -3.12 8.11
CA HIS A 145 -3.33 -4.06 8.96
C HIS A 145 -3.55 -3.45 10.35
N VAL A 146 -4.51 -3.98 11.10
CA VAL A 146 -4.64 -3.67 12.54
C VAL A 146 -3.42 -4.15 13.32
N GLY A 147 -2.88 -5.32 12.94
CA GLY A 147 -1.71 -5.91 13.56
C GLY A 147 -2.06 -6.90 14.68
N GLY A 148 -1.39 -6.79 15.83
CA GLY A 148 -1.56 -7.75 16.91
C GLY A 148 -2.95 -7.71 17.55
N VAL A 149 -3.42 -8.85 18.06
CA VAL A 149 -4.71 -8.94 18.79
C VAL A 149 -4.62 -8.56 20.26
N TYR A 150 -3.41 -8.53 20.82
CA TYR A 150 -3.11 -8.17 22.23
C TYR A 150 -4.05 -8.83 23.26
N GLY A 151 -4.42 -10.09 23.03
CA GLY A 151 -5.31 -10.87 23.90
C GLY A 151 -6.82 -10.60 23.72
N ASP A 152 -7.20 -9.43 23.19
CA ASP A 152 -8.60 -9.03 23.01
C ASP A 152 -8.75 -8.18 21.73
N LYS A 153 -9.46 -8.74 20.75
CA LYS A 153 -9.73 -8.06 19.47
C LYS A 153 -10.52 -6.78 19.66
N GLU A 154 -11.57 -6.81 20.47
CA GLU A 154 -12.47 -5.67 20.64
C GLU A 154 -11.75 -4.52 21.32
N ALA A 155 -11.06 -4.78 22.43
CA ALA A 155 -10.26 -3.78 23.13
C ALA A 155 -9.17 -3.19 22.22
N THR A 156 -8.54 -4.04 21.39
CA THR A 156 -7.55 -3.58 20.42
C THR A 156 -8.14 -2.66 19.35
N LEU A 157 -9.29 -3.00 18.78
CA LEU A 157 -9.97 -2.15 17.79
C LEU A 157 -10.45 -0.83 18.40
N GLN A 158 -10.82 -0.81 19.68
CA GLN A 158 -11.13 0.42 20.41
C GLN A 158 -9.90 1.33 20.55
N ARG A 159 -8.73 0.77 20.93
CA ARG A 159 -7.46 1.51 20.96
C ARG A 159 -7.06 2.00 19.58
N PHE A 160 -7.17 1.15 18.55
CA PHE A 160 -6.93 1.53 17.16
C PHE A 160 -7.79 2.74 16.79
N ALA A 161 -9.11 2.69 17.03
CA ALA A 161 -10.01 3.79 16.71
C ALA A 161 -9.68 5.08 17.49
N ALA A 162 -9.26 4.96 18.75
CA ALA A 162 -8.80 6.11 19.54
C ALA A 162 -7.53 6.74 18.93
N ASN A 163 -6.56 5.91 18.54
CA ASN A 163 -5.30 6.37 17.94
C ASN A 163 -5.46 6.88 16.51
N PHE A 164 -6.38 6.33 15.73
CA PHE A 164 -6.76 6.84 14.41
C PHE A 164 -7.18 8.32 14.49
N ARG A 165 -7.94 8.70 15.52
CA ARG A 165 -8.38 10.10 15.71
C ARG A 165 -7.25 11.08 16.02
N ARG A 166 -6.04 10.58 16.34
CA ARG A 166 -4.84 11.39 16.56
C ARG A 166 -4.14 11.74 15.24
N LEU A 167 -4.43 11.03 14.15
CA LEU A 167 -3.91 11.35 12.82
C LEU A 167 -4.50 12.69 12.35
N SER A 168 -3.77 13.40 11.49
CA SER A 168 -4.25 14.58 10.80
C SER A 168 -5.49 14.25 9.95
N PRO A 169 -6.41 15.21 9.72
CA PRO A 169 -7.56 14.98 8.86
C PRO A 169 -7.18 14.51 7.44
N GLY A 170 -6.02 14.93 6.93
CA GLY A 170 -5.48 14.46 5.65
C GLY A 170 -5.09 12.99 5.70
N CYS A 171 -4.34 12.58 6.72
CA CYS A 171 -3.95 11.18 6.89
C CYS A 171 -5.18 10.27 7.15
N GLN A 172 -6.14 10.72 7.97
CA GLN A 172 -7.40 9.99 8.20
C GLN A 172 -8.16 9.71 6.90
N LYS A 173 -8.24 10.70 5.99
CA LYS A 173 -8.88 10.57 4.67
C LYS A 173 -8.15 9.66 3.69
N ARG A 174 -6.94 9.22 4.02
CA ARG A 174 -6.15 8.29 3.21
C ARG A 174 -6.12 6.89 3.79
N LEU A 175 -6.28 6.74 5.11
CA LEU A 175 -6.10 5.45 5.75
C LEU A 175 -7.14 4.43 5.28
N THR A 176 -6.71 3.20 5.03
CA THR A 176 -7.56 2.02 4.85
C THR A 176 -7.02 0.86 5.69
N VAL A 177 -7.91 -0.08 6.03
CA VAL A 177 -7.53 -1.26 6.82
C VAL A 177 -7.84 -2.54 6.05
N GLU A 178 -6.95 -3.53 6.12
CA GLU A 178 -7.04 -4.79 5.39
C GLU A 178 -7.20 -6.00 6.33
N ASN A 179 -7.94 -7.03 5.89
CA ASN A 179 -8.00 -8.32 6.60
C ASN A 179 -6.62 -8.98 6.63
N ASP A 180 -6.38 -9.82 7.63
CA ASP A 180 -5.05 -10.34 7.97
C ASP A 180 -4.91 -11.83 7.58
N ASP A 181 -3.69 -12.30 7.37
CA ASP A 181 -3.36 -13.69 7.03
C ASP A 181 -2.98 -14.55 8.24
N ILE A 182 -2.98 -13.96 9.44
CA ILE A 182 -2.70 -14.67 10.68
C ILE A 182 -3.98 -15.36 11.22
N PRO A 183 -3.94 -16.69 11.49
CA PRO A 183 -5.06 -17.37 12.13
C PRO A 183 -5.48 -16.69 13.43
N ASN A 184 -6.78 -16.50 13.62
CA ASN A 184 -7.38 -15.80 14.76
C ASN A 184 -7.02 -14.30 14.90
N SER A 185 -6.40 -13.69 13.88
CA SER A 185 -6.26 -12.24 13.75
C SER A 185 -7.58 -11.61 13.24
N TYR A 186 -7.54 -10.64 12.34
CA TYR A 186 -8.71 -9.88 11.92
C TYR A 186 -9.25 -10.35 10.56
N SER A 187 -10.39 -11.04 10.58
CA SER A 187 -11.20 -11.29 9.39
C SER A 187 -11.94 -10.02 8.96
N MET A 188 -12.54 -10.01 7.78
CA MET A 188 -13.40 -8.90 7.36
C MET A 188 -14.54 -8.60 8.33
N GLN A 189 -15.15 -9.66 8.87
CA GLN A 189 -16.23 -9.53 9.84
C GLN A 189 -15.76 -8.84 11.13
N ASP A 190 -14.53 -9.13 11.59
CA ASP A 190 -13.95 -8.48 12.77
C ASP A 190 -13.68 -6.98 12.55
N LEU A 191 -13.46 -6.55 11.30
CA LEU A 191 -13.08 -5.18 10.96
C LEU A 191 -14.28 -4.23 10.77
N LEU A 192 -15.49 -4.73 10.54
CA LEU A 192 -16.67 -3.86 10.34
C LEU A 192 -16.97 -2.95 11.53
N PRO A 193 -16.90 -3.40 12.80
CA PRO A 193 -17.06 -2.49 13.94
C PRO A 193 -16.04 -1.34 13.97
N LEU A 194 -14.85 -1.54 13.40
CA LEU A 194 -13.87 -0.47 13.25
C LEU A 194 -14.31 0.53 12.18
N HIS A 195 -14.79 0.05 11.03
CA HIS A 195 -15.38 0.90 10.00
C HIS A 195 -16.53 1.73 10.58
N ASP A 196 -17.50 1.11 11.25
CA ASP A 196 -18.66 1.81 11.83
C ASP A 196 -18.26 2.95 12.79
N LYS A 197 -17.16 2.78 13.52
CA LYS A 197 -16.66 3.77 14.49
C LYS A 197 -15.81 4.89 13.90
N THR A 198 -15.25 4.69 12.70
CA THR A 198 -14.18 5.54 12.15
C THR A 198 -14.44 6.03 10.73
N GLY A 199 -15.32 5.36 9.98
CA GLY A 199 -15.52 5.56 8.55
C GLY A 199 -14.39 5.03 7.67
N ILE A 200 -13.37 4.36 8.23
CA ILE A 200 -12.23 3.86 7.46
C ILE A 200 -12.68 2.77 6.48
N PRO A 201 -12.39 2.87 5.17
CA PRO A 201 -12.69 1.83 4.21
C PRO A 201 -11.83 0.58 4.44
N LEU A 202 -12.42 -0.57 4.12
CA LEU A 202 -11.80 -1.88 4.26
C LEU A 202 -11.31 -2.39 2.90
N VAL A 203 -10.01 -2.67 2.81
CA VAL A 203 -9.40 -3.34 1.65
C VAL A 203 -9.55 -4.84 1.84
N PHE A 204 -10.10 -5.52 0.84
CA PHE A 204 -10.22 -6.97 0.86
C PHE A 204 -9.01 -7.63 0.21
N ASP A 205 -8.33 -8.51 0.93
CA ASP A 205 -7.31 -9.40 0.40
C ASP A 205 -7.84 -10.84 0.32
N PHE A 206 -7.85 -11.35 -0.91
CA PHE A 206 -8.36 -12.68 -1.24
C PHE A 206 -7.46 -13.82 -0.72
N HIS A 207 -6.17 -13.57 -0.56
CA HIS A 207 -5.23 -14.52 -0.01
C HIS A 207 -5.37 -14.62 1.50
N HIS A 208 -5.43 -13.48 2.18
CA HIS A 208 -5.60 -13.38 3.63
C HIS A 208 -6.92 -14.02 4.07
N GLN A 209 -7.99 -13.87 3.29
CA GLN A 209 -9.28 -14.53 3.54
C GLN A 209 -9.15 -16.05 3.69
N LYS A 210 -8.19 -16.70 3.03
CA LYS A 210 -7.98 -18.16 3.15
C LYS A 210 -7.46 -18.57 4.52
N PHE A 211 -6.80 -17.67 5.24
CA PHE A 211 -6.17 -17.94 6.53
C PHE A 211 -6.95 -17.37 7.72
N CYS A 212 -7.67 -16.27 7.51
CA CYS A 212 -8.54 -15.66 8.52
C CYS A 212 -9.96 -15.40 7.95
N PRO A 213 -10.73 -16.45 7.60
CA PRO A 213 -12.00 -16.28 6.88
C PRO A 213 -13.14 -15.71 7.75
N GLY A 214 -13.05 -15.85 9.07
CA GLY A 214 -14.19 -15.62 9.96
C GLY A 214 -15.30 -16.64 9.70
N THR A 215 -16.55 -16.21 9.78
CA THR A 215 -17.72 -17.08 9.50
C THR A 215 -18.34 -16.86 8.12
N TRP A 216 -17.87 -15.86 7.39
CA TRP A 216 -18.42 -15.46 6.09
C TRP A 216 -17.76 -16.18 4.93
N THR A 217 -18.54 -16.41 3.88
CA THR A 217 -18.00 -16.80 2.58
C THR A 217 -17.16 -15.65 2.00
N THR A 218 -16.21 -15.98 1.12
CA THR A 218 -15.41 -14.96 0.41
C THR A 218 -16.28 -13.94 -0.30
N LYS A 219 -17.40 -14.38 -0.92
CA LYS A 219 -18.36 -13.50 -1.59
C LYS A 219 -19.00 -12.51 -0.63
N GLU A 220 -19.47 -12.96 0.54
CA GLU A 220 -20.06 -12.07 1.54
C GLU A 220 -19.03 -11.07 2.07
N ALA A 221 -17.82 -11.56 2.37
CA ALA A 221 -16.74 -10.73 2.92
C ALA A 221 -16.27 -9.64 1.95
N VAL A 222 -16.05 -9.97 0.67
CA VAL A 222 -15.62 -8.97 -0.34
C VAL A 222 -16.72 -7.95 -0.60
N HIS A 223 -17.99 -8.37 -0.71
CA HIS A 223 -19.09 -7.44 -0.93
C HIS A 223 -19.28 -6.49 0.27
N ALA A 224 -19.12 -6.99 1.50
CA ALA A 224 -19.13 -6.16 2.70
C ALA A 224 -17.97 -5.15 2.69
N ALA A 225 -16.75 -5.58 2.34
CA ALA A 225 -15.60 -4.69 2.22
C ALA A 225 -15.83 -3.58 1.19
N ILE A 226 -16.31 -3.92 -0.01
CA ILE A 226 -16.60 -2.94 -1.08
C ILE A 226 -17.62 -1.90 -0.63
N ALA A 227 -18.64 -2.30 0.14
CA ALA A 227 -19.66 -1.40 0.66
C ALA A 227 -19.14 -0.35 1.65
N THR A 228 -17.95 -0.53 2.23
CA THR A 228 -17.34 0.44 3.16
C THR A 228 -16.68 1.63 2.47
N TRP A 229 -16.51 1.58 1.15
CA TRP A 229 -15.82 2.63 0.41
C TRP A 229 -16.74 3.81 0.09
N PRO A 230 -16.23 5.06 0.13
CA PRO A 230 -17.03 6.23 -0.17
C PRO A 230 -17.51 6.23 -1.62
N GLU A 231 -18.69 6.81 -1.84
CA GLU A 231 -19.21 7.04 -3.18
C GLU A 231 -18.22 7.84 -4.04
N GLY A 232 -18.05 7.42 -5.30
CA GLY A 232 -17.13 8.04 -6.24
C GLY A 232 -15.65 7.64 -6.10
N VAL A 233 -15.30 6.86 -5.08
CA VAL A 233 -13.95 6.26 -4.95
C VAL A 233 -14.01 4.80 -5.35
N ARG A 234 -13.21 4.39 -6.33
CA ARG A 234 -13.17 3.00 -6.77
C ARG A 234 -12.52 2.14 -5.67
N PRO A 235 -13.16 1.06 -5.19
CA PRO A 235 -12.56 0.23 -4.15
C PRO A 235 -11.32 -0.52 -4.64
N VAL A 236 -10.38 -0.75 -3.72
CA VAL A 236 -9.19 -1.56 -3.99
C VAL A 236 -9.31 -2.89 -3.28
N VAL A 237 -9.01 -3.95 -4.01
CA VAL A 237 -8.79 -5.31 -3.47
C VAL A 237 -7.35 -5.74 -3.73
N HIS A 238 -6.85 -6.66 -2.92
CA HIS A 238 -5.53 -7.24 -3.08
C HIS A 238 -5.66 -8.71 -3.51
N TRP A 239 -4.82 -9.12 -4.46
CA TRP A 239 -4.78 -10.48 -4.97
C TRP A 239 -3.37 -11.04 -4.94
N SER A 240 -3.21 -12.17 -4.27
CA SER A 240 -1.97 -12.94 -4.26
C SER A 240 -2.23 -14.45 -4.23
N GLU A 241 -1.23 -15.23 -4.62
CA GLU A 241 -1.28 -16.70 -4.67
C GLU A 241 -0.19 -17.28 -3.78
N SER A 242 -0.44 -18.45 -3.19
CA SER A 242 0.59 -19.24 -2.51
C SER A 242 1.44 -19.97 -3.55
N GLN A 243 2.68 -20.29 -3.20
CA GLN A 243 3.52 -21.15 -4.02
C GLN A 243 3.83 -22.47 -3.30
N GLU A 244 3.62 -23.59 -3.99
CA GLU A 244 3.97 -24.92 -3.48
C GLU A 244 5.45 -24.97 -3.06
N GLY A 245 5.74 -25.62 -1.93
CA GLY A 245 7.08 -25.70 -1.34
C GLY A 245 7.51 -24.46 -0.54
N ARG A 246 6.66 -23.43 -0.40
CA ARG A 246 6.88 -22.30 0.51
C ARG A 246 5.87 -22.32 1.67
N LYS A 247 6.08 -21.46 2.67
CA LYS A 247 5.08 -21.23 3.72
C LYS A 247 3.75 -20.82 3.05
N PRO A 248 2.59 -21.31 3.51
CA PRO A 248 1.31 -21.07 2.83
C PRO A 248 0.98 -19.58 2.60
N HIS A 249 1.31 -18.71 3.55
CA HIS A 249 1.11 -17.25 3.47
C HIS A 249 2.12 -16.52 2.58
N ALA A 250 3.17 -17.20 2.10
CA ALA A 250 4.19 -16.55 1.28
C ALA A 250 3.66 -16.34 -0.15
N HIS A 251 3.64 -15.09 -0.59
CA HIS A 251 3.28 -14.75 -1.96
C HIS A 251 4.17 -15.46 -2.99
N SER A 252 3.54 -15.93 -4.06
CA SER A 252 4.18 -16.53 -5.21
C SER A 252 5.03 -15.52 -5.97
N ASP A 253 5.91 -16.04 -6.83
CA ASP A 253 6.69 -15.20 -7.74
C ASP A 253 5.80 -14.57 -8.83
N TYR A 254 4.80 -15.32 -9.30
CA TYR A 254 3.83 -14.93 -10.33
C TYR A 254 2.41 -15.35 -9.93
N VAL A 255 1.39 -14.62 -10.39
CA VAL A 255 -0.02 -15.03 -10.30
C VAL A 255 -0.47 -15.64 -11.62
N SER A 256 -1.37 -16.62 -11.56
CA SER A 256 -1.75 -17.45 -12.71
C SER A 256 -3.20 -17.94 -12.70
N GLY A 257 -3.86 -17.93 -11.54
CA GLY A 257 -5.24 -18.37 -11.39
C GLY A 257 -6.24 -17.37 -11.98
N PRO A 258 -7.45 -17.83 -12.33
CA PRO A 258 -8.54 -16.92 -12.62
C PRO A 258 -8.83 -16.07 -11.37
N MET A 259 -8.91 -14.75 -11.55
CA MET A 259 -9.33 -13.83 -10.49
C MET A 259 -10.84 -13.88 -10.36
N GLU A 260 -11.37 -14.70 -9.44
CA GLU A 260 -12.80 -14.71 -9.13
C GLU A 260 -13.14 -13.50 -8.25
N LEU A 261 -13.70 -12.45 -8.86
CA LEU A 261 -14.08 -11.21 -8.18
C LEU A 261 -15.57 -11.16 -7.82
N TYR A 262 -16.29 -12.27 -7.96
CA TYR A 262 -17.69 -12.41 -7.55
C TYR A 262 -18.63 -11.33 -8.13
N GLY A 263 -18.46 -10.98 -9.40
CA GLY A 263 -19.29 -9.98 -10.10
C GLY A 263 -18.87 -8.53 -9.84
N LEU A 264 -17.64 -8.31 -9.37
CA LEU A 264 -17.07 -7.00 -9.06
C LEU A 264 -15.98 -6.56 -10.06
N GLU A 265 -15.80 -7.29 -11.16
CA GLU A 265 -14.71 -7.10 -12.14
C GLU A 265 -14.63 -5.65 -12.65
N ASP A 266 -15.77 -5.02 -12.95
CA ASP A 266 -15.84 -3.65 -13.45
C ASP A 266 -15.96 -2.60 -12.32
N LYS A 267 -15.92 -3.02 -11.05
CA LYS A 267 -16.17 -2.17 -9.88
C LYS A 267 -14.96 -1.93 -9.00
N VAL A 268 -13.92 -2.75 -9.10
CA VAL A 268 -12.73 -2.66 -8.23
C VAL A 268 -11.46 -2.42 -9.02
N ASP A 269 -10.44 -1.93 -8.33
CA ASP A 269 -9.06 -1.97 -8.76
C ASP A 269 -8.32 -3.09 -8.02
N VAL A 270 -7.57 -3.92 -8.76
CA VAL A 270 -6.90 -5.09 -8.17
C VAL A 270 -5.40 -4.85 -8.04
N MET A 271 -4.88 -4.82 -6.82
CA MET A 271 -3.45 -4.81 -6.56
C MET A 271 -2.91 -6.25 -6.56
N ILE A 272 -2.07 -6.57 -7.54
CA ILE A 272 -1.37 -7.86 -7.58
C ILE A 272 -0.17 -7.81 -6.64
N GLU A 273 -0.17 -8.67 -5.63
CA GLU A 273 0.96 -8.84 -4.71
C GLU A 273 1.75 -10.11 -5.03
N ALA A 274 2.73 -9.98 -5.93
CA ALA A 274 3.63 -11.05 -6.31
C ALA A 274 5.10 -10.60 -6.22
N LYS A 275 6.03 -11.52 -5.98
CA LYS A 275 7.45 -11.16 -5.78
C LYS A 275 8.11 -10.61 -7.03
N CYS A 276 7.71 -11.05 -8.23
CA CYS A 276 8.24 -10.55 -9.51
C CYS A 276 7.53 -9.30 -10.03
N LYS A 277 6.58 -8.73 -9.27
CA LYS A 277 6.07 -7.36 -9.46
C LYS A 277 5.56 -7.08 -10.88
N GLU A 278 6.19 -6.19 -11.62
CA GLU A 278 5.75 -5.78 -12.95
C GLU A 278 5.77 -6.93 -13.94
N ARG A 279 6.71 -7.86 -13.75
CA ARG A 279 6.79 -9.08 -14.56
C ARG A 279 5.60 -10.00 -14.29
N ALA A 280 5.10 -10.02 -13.05
CA ALA A 280 3.92 -10.80 -12.71
C ALA A 280 2.67 -10.27 -13.42
N LEU A 281 2.47 -8.95 -13.45
CA LEU A 281 1.35 -8.36 -14.17
C LEU A 281 1.46 -8.49 -15.68
N LEU A 282 2.63 -8.21 -16.27
CA LEU A 282 2.81 -8.32 -17.72
C LEU A 282 2.53 -9.76 -18.17
N ARG A 283 3.10 -10.74 -17.47
CA ARG A 283 2.84 -12.16 -17.73
C ARG A 283 1.37 -12.54 -17.55
N PHE A 284 0.70 -12.00 -16.52
CA PHE A 284 -0.72 -12.26 -16.30
C PHE A 284 -1.57 -11.68 -17.45
N ARG A 285 -1.30 -10.45 -17.89
CA ARG A 285 -1.99 -9.81 -19.02
C ARG A 285 -1.77 -10.57 -20.33
N GLU A 286 -0.55 -11.03 -20.59
CA GLU A 286 -0.24 -11.86 -21.76
C GLU A 286 -1.04 -13.17 -21.76
N ALA A 287 -1.15 -13.84 -20.61
CA ALA A 287 -1.94 -15.05 -20.46
C ALA A 287 -3.45 -14.80 -20.66
N GLN A 288 -3.98 -13.68 -20.18
CA GLN A 288 -5.40 -13.30 -20.34
C GLN A 288 -5.74 -12.85 -21.77
N ALA A 289 -4.84 -12.16 -22.47
CA ALA A 289 -5.05 -11.74 -23.86
C ALA A 289 -5.13 -12.93 -24.84
N ALA A 290 -4.67 -14.11 -24.43
CA ALA A 290 -4.88 -15.37 -25.15
C ALA A 290 -6.29 -15.98 -24.92
N GLY A 291 -7.15 -15.34 -24.11
CA GLY A 291 -8.54 -15.70 -23.82
C GLY A 291 -9.50 -14.48 -23.92
N PRO A 292 -10.80 -14.63 -23.58
CA PRO A 292 -11.75 -13.51 -23.61
C PRO A 292 -11.43 -12.47 -22.52
N THR A 293 -11.34 -11.20 -22.88
CA THR A 293 -10.85 -10.11 -22.01
C THR A 293 -12.00 -9.35 -21.32
N PRO A 294 -12.06 -9.30 -19.98
CA PRO A 294 -12.86 -8.31 -19.25
C PRO A 294 -12.12 -6.98 -19.17
N ASP A 295 -12.86 -5.88 -19.10
CA ASP A 295 -12.34 -4.50 -19.04
C ASP A 295 -11.90 -4.15 -17.58
N MET A 296 -10.89 -4.86 -17.06
CA MET A 296 -10.43 -4.74 -15.67
C MET A 296 -9.11 -3.96 -15.56
N GLN A 297 -9.04 -2.99 -14.63
CA GLN A 297 -7.79 -2.32 -14.28
C GLN A 297 -6.99 -3.15 -13.25
N LEU A 298 -5.81 -3.62 -13.69
CA LEU A 298 -4.87 -4.38 -12.86
C LEU A 298 -3.64 -3.55 -12.48
N ALA A 299 -3.17 -3.72 -11.24
CA ALA A 299 -2.08 -2.98 -10.60
C ALA A 299 -0.90 -3.85 -10.17
N VAL A 300 0.24 -3.20 -9.91
CA VAL A 300 1.47 -3.83 -9.39
C VAL A 300 2.11 -2.99 -8.29
N LYS A 301 2.79 -3.65 -7.36
CA LYS A 301 3.77 -3.03 -6.45
C LYS A 301 5.15 -2.94 -7.10
N PHE A 302 5.73 -1.74 -7.25
CA PHE A 302 7.11 -1.58 -7.75
C PHE A 302 8.15 -1.63 -6.62
N LEU A 303 9.44 -1.71 -6.95
CA LEU A 303 10.55 -1.74 -5.98
C LEU A 303 10.83 -0.36 -5.40
#